data_AF-A0A4S8YJ98-F1
#
_entry.id   AF-A0A4S8YJ98-F1
#
_cell.length_a   1.000
_cell.length_b   1.000
_cell.length_c   1.000
_cell.angle_alpha   90.00
_cell.angle_beta   90.00
_cell.angle_gamma   90.00
#
_symmetry.space_group_name_H-M   'P 1'
#
loop_
_entity.id
_entity.type
_entity.pdbx_description
1 polymer ?
#
loop_
_entity_poly.entity_id
_entity_poly.type
_entity_poly.pdbx_seq_one_letter_code
_entity_poly.pdbx_strand_id
1 'polypeptide(L)'
;MANNTFHPFPRLPTELREEIWRFCLPHRVSEMDYPIDWMVYDSFGPKPKDKLPCSLISTSISNARPPLLATVCRESRRVALSSGNWSSVLEEESGSRPLEANWLAANLVTREYWQDPLRDSAHLNWTTSYEADLGYQTDGHPLDSLVWEAKLVNGSASIMLGYMSDSLIEREPFDKPITWQLQSLPESCRHEQQDLAALRLLPEWLVVVRVVVIHLDFTQAAKTGLFGPLGDKFVQVVDATLPLASQLYKLAEACESRASAVTAAQDFARMPANDMNAMVKRVALKVYFDHELPKQGSRTCGLDMRSTCPRDNISDDNTGSDKGLFDEDAADTSSAMNTVE
;
A
#
# COMPACT_ATOMS: atom_id res chain seq x y z
N MET A 1 23.36 27.84 -27.35
CA MET A 1 22.28 27.68 -26.37
C MET A 1 21.16 26.94 -27.09
N ALA A 2 20.91 25.68 -26.75
CA ALA A 2 19.82 24.92 -27.37
C ALA A 2 18.49 25.57 -26.98
N ASN A 3 17.59 25.73 -27.95
CA ASN A 3 16.27 26.31 -27.74
C ASN A 3 15.46 25.30 -26.91
N ASN A 4 15.53 25.40 -25.58
CA ASN A 4 14.91 24.46 -24.62
C ASN A 4 13.37 24.51 -24.61
N THR A 5 12.75 25.24 -25.53
CA THR A 5 11.31 25.27 -25.69
C THR A 5 10.89 24.16 -26.65
N PHE A 6 10.18 23.16 -26.13
CA PHE A 6 9.48 22.19 -26.96
C PHE A 6 8.25 22.85 -27.61
N HIS A 7 8.52 23.65 -28.65
CA HIS A 7 7.54 24.39 -29.45
C HIS A 7 6.36 23.57 -30.01
N PRO A 8 6.46 22.24 -30.23
CA PRO A 8 5.34 21.46 -30.72
C PRO A 8 4.20 21.30 -29.71
N PHE A 9 4.47 21.27 -28.39
CA PHE A 9 3.43 20.89 -27.42
C PHE A 9 2.21 21.81 -27.44
N PRO A 10 2.32 23.16 -27.43
CA PRO A 10 1.15 24.03 -27.53
C PRO A 10 0.40 23.93 -28.87
N ARG A 11 1.01 23.34 -29.90
CA ARG A 11 0.41 23.17 -31.24
C ARG A 11 -0.35 21.85 -31.38
N LEU A 12 -0.24 20.95 -30.40
CA LEU A 12 -1.01 19.71 -30.39
C LEU A 12 -2.50 20.01 -30.12
N PRO A 13 -3.42 19.22 -30.69
CA PRO A 13 -4.82 19.20 -30.28
C PRO A 13 -4.96 19.03 -28.76
N THR A 14 -6.01 19.63 -28.19
CA THR A 14 -6.23 19.63 -26.73
C THR A 14 -6.29 18.21 -26.17
N GLU A 15 -6.91 17.29 -26.89
CA GLU A 15 -7.03 15.88 -26.51
C GLU A 15 -5.65 15.25 -26.31
N LEU A 16 -4.71 15.47 -27.24
CA LEU A 16 -3.36 14.94 -27.12
C LEU A 16 -2.57 15.60 -25.99
N ARG A 17 -2.77 16.91 -25.76
CA ARG A 17 -2.10 17.61 -24.65
C ARG A 17 -2.58 17.10 -23.29
N GLU A 18 -3.89 16.88 -23.15
CA GLU A 18 -4.45 16.28 -21.95
C GLU A 18 -4.01 14.84 -21.74
N GLU A 19 -3.96 14.01 -22.80
CA GLU A 19 -3.42 12.65 -22.70
C GLU A 19 -1.96 12.67 -22.23
N ILE A 20 -1.12 13.54 -22.78
CA ILE A 20 0.26 13.71 -22.31
C ILE A 20 0.29 14.06 -20.82
N TRP A 21 -0.55 14.99 -20.35
CA TRP A 21 -0.64 15.30 -18.93
C TRP A 21 -1.10 14.10 -18.09
N ARG A 22 -2.08 13.32 -18.56
CA ARG A 22 -2.55 12.10 -17.89
C ARG A 22 -1.43 11.05 -17.78
N PHE A 23 -0.62 10.90 -18.83
CA PHE A 23 0.57 10.03 -18.83
C PHE A 23 1.66 10.52 -17.88
N CYS A 24 1.76 11.83 -17.65
CA CYS A 24 2.74 12.39 -16.72
C CYS A 24 2.29 12.38 -15.26
N LEU A 25 1.03 12.06 -14.95
CA LEU A 25 0.58 11.93 -13.56
C LEU A 25 1.30 10.74 -12.88
N PRO A 26 1.86 10.94 -11.69
CA PRO A 26 2.55 9.87 -10.98
C PRO A 26 1.56 8.86 -10.41
N HIS A 27 1.96 7.59 -10.38
CA HIS A 27 1.41 6.60 -9.46
C HIS A 27 2.11 6.74 -8.11
N ARG A 28 1.36 7.11 -7.08
CA ARG A 28 1.91 7.41 -5.75
C ARG A 28 1.45 6.41 -4.71
N VAL A 29 2.08 6.51 -3.56
CA VAL A 29 1.72 5.78 -2.36
C VAL A 29 0.98 6.76 -1.45
N SER A 30 -0.26 6.45 -1.11
CA SER A 30 -1.02 7.12 -0.06
C SER A 30 -0.67 6.45 1.26
N GLU A 31 0.10 7.15 2.10
CA GLU A 31 0.49 6.65 3.42
C GLU A 31 -0.65 6.91 4.41
N MET A 32 -1.12 5.86 5.09
CA MET A 32 -2.17 5.99 6.12
C MET A 32 -1.61 6.58 7.42
N ASP A 33 -0.34 6.30 7.70
CA ASP A 33 0.35 6.67 8.93
C ASP A 33 1.80 7.08 8.66
N TYR A 34 2.33 7.95 9.52
CA TYR A 34 3.72 8.38 9.46
C TYR A 34 4.64 7.25 9.93
N PRO A 35 5.69 6.91 9.17
CA PRO A 35 6.68 5.95 9.61
C PRO A 35 7.40 6.45 10.86
N ILE A 36 7.61 5.56 11.82
CA ILE A 36 8.38 5.85 13.03
C ILE A 36 9.86 5.55 12.76
N ASP A 37 10.67 6.61 12.75
CA ASP A 37 12.08 6.60 12.34
C ASP A 37 12.87 5.43 12.94
N TRP A 38 12.86 5.29 14.27
CA TRP A 38 13.64 4.25 14.93
C TRP A 38 13.17 2.85 14.55
N MET A 39 11.89 2.63 14.28
CA MET A 39 11.39 1.30 13.91
C MET A 39 11.79 0.94 12.49
N VAL A 40 11.72 1.89 11.56
CA VAL A 40 12.19 1.70 10.18
C VAL A 40 13.69 1.39 10.15
N TYR A 41 14.49 2.02 11.00
CA TYR A 41 15.94 1.80 11.04
C TYR A 41 16.40 0.65 11.97
N ASP A 42 15.63 0.31 13.02
CA ASP A 42 15.94 -0.74 14.03
C ASP A 42 15.38 -2.11 13.66
N SER A 43 14.48 -2.20 12.66
CA SER A 43 13.94 -3.45 12.11
C SER A 43 15.01 -4.48 11.68
N PHE A 44 16.29 -4.09 11.64
CA PHE A 44 17.40 -4.95 11.22
C PHE A 44 18.59 -5.02 12.19
N GLY A 45 18.43 -4.58 13.43
CA GLY A 45 19.39 -4.80 14.51
C GLY A 45 19.52 -3.61 15.45
N PRO A 46 19.97 -3.83 16.71
CA PRO A 46 19.97 -2.82 17.76
C PRO A 46 20.90 -1.66 17.38
N LYS A 47 20.32 -0.54 16.96
CA LYS A 47 21.04 0.73 16.87
C LYS A 47 20.74 1.56 18.13
N PRO A 48 21.74 2.25 18.72
CA PRO A 48 21.45 3.22 19.77
C PRO A 48 20.44 4.25 19.26
N LYS A 49 19.35 4.49 20.01
CA LYS A 49 18.28 5.45 19.66
C LYS A 49 18.82 6.84 19.30
N ASP A 50 20.02 7.19 19.79
CA ASP A 50 20.67 8.48 19.59
C ASP A 50 21.38 8.64 18.22
N LYS A 51 21.37 7.61 17.35
CA LYS A 51 22.05 7.63 16.04
C LYS A 51 21.17 7.11 14.90
N LEU A 52 19.98 7.69 14.76
CA LEU A 52 19.14 7.46 13.57
C LEU A 52 19.70 8.25 12.38
N PRO A 53 19.74 7.67 11.16
CA PRO A 53 20.23 8.37 9.96
C PRO A 53 19.53 9.69 9.66
N CYS A 54 18.19 9.72 9.69
CA CYS A 54 17.40 10.95 9.50
C CYS A 54 15.95 10.74 9.95
N SER A 55 15.14 11.82 9.90
CA SER A 55 13.70 11.74 10.14
C SER A 55 12.89 11.61 8.85
N LEU A 56 11.86 10.78 8.88
CA LEU A 56 11.04 10.40 7.73
C LEU A 56 9.77 11.26 7.58
N ILE A 57 9.31 11.90 8.66
CA ILE A 57 8.06 12.67 8.70
C ILE A 57 8.01 13.73 7.58
N SER A 58 9.11 14.43 7.30
CA SER A 58 9.14 15.48 6.28
C SER A 58 8.87 14.95 4.87
N THR A 59 9.29 13.70 4.59
CA THR A 59 9.05 13.02 3.32
C THR A 59 7.57 12.68 3.18
N SER A 60 6.95 12.09 4.21
CA SER A 60 5.52 11.77 4.20
C SER A 60 4.64 13.02 4.11
N ILE A 61 5.00 14.13 4.79
CA ILE A 61 4.30 15.42 4.63
C ILE A 61 4.39 15.93 3.19
N SER A 62 5.54 15.77 2.54
CA SER A 62 5.71 16.15 1.14
C SER A 62 4.91 15.22 0.22
N ASN A 63 4.85 13.93 0.55
CA ASN A 63 4.08 12.91 -0.15
C ASN A 63 2.56 13.08 0.01
N ALA A 64 2.08 13.73 1.06
CA ALA A 64 0.65 14.03 1.23
C ALA A 64 0.16 15.23 0.37
N ARG A 65 1.05 15.95 -0.33
CA ARG A 65 0.65 17.12 -1.16
C ARG A 65 0.24 16.70 -2.57
N PRO A 66 -0.47 17.55 -3.35
CA PRO A 66 -0.77 17.27 -4.75
C PRO A 66 0.51 17.10 -5.58
N PRO A 67 0.47 16.34 -6.69
CA PRO A 67 1.65 16.11 -7.51
C PRO A 67 2.18 17.44 -8.06
N LEU A 68 3.49 17.54 -8.27
CA LEU A 68 4.10 18.78 -8.78
C LEU A 68 3.50 19.18 -10.13
N LEU A 69 3.04 18.19 -10.90
CA LEU A 69 2.31 18.38 -12.15
C LEU A 69 1.12 19.36 -12.01
N ALA A 70 0.41 19.34 -10.88
CA ALA A 70 -0.74 20.22 -10.61
C ALA A 70 -0.36 21.72 -10.50
N THR A 71 0.93 22.03 -10.37
CA THR A 71 1.45 23.40 -10.23
C THR A 71 1.96 24.01 -11.54
N VAL A 72 2.21 23.17 -12.57
CA VAL A 72 2.89 23.58 -13.82
C VAL A 72 2.11 24.63 -14.61
N CYS A 73 0.84 24.34 -14.93
CA CYS A 73 -0.04 25.24 -15.66
C CYS A 73 -1.52 24.93 -15.40
N ARG A 74 -2.44 25.77 -15.89
CA ARG A 74 -3.89 25.57 -15.68
C ARG A 74 -4.40 24.26 -16.28
N GLU A 75 -3.90 23.88 -17.44
CA GLU A 75 -4.32 22.64 -18.12
C GLU A 75 -3.89 21.40 -17.35
N SER A 76 -2.61 21.34 -16.98
CA SER A 76 -2.07 20.26 -16.16
C SER A 76 -2.79 20.13 -14.82
N ARG A 77 -3.08 21.27 -14.17
CA ARG A 77 -3.86 21.30 -12.92
C ARG A 77 -5.27 20.74 -13.10
N ARG A 78 -5.96 21.11 -14.19
CA ARG A 78 -7.29 20.56 -14.51
C ARG A 78 -7.23 19.05 -14.68
N VAL A 79 -6.18 18.53 -15.33
CA VAL A 79 -5.98 17.09 -15.49
C VAL A 79 -5.73 16.41 -14.15
N ALA A 80 -4.86 16.97 -13.29
CA ALA A 80 -4.62 16.42 -11.95
C ALA A 80 -5.89 16.40 -11.08
N LEU A 81 -6.68 17.48 -11.10
CA LEU A 81 -7.95 17.59 -10.37
C LEU A 81 -9.11 16.81 -11.00
N SER A 82 -8.92 16.22 -12.19
CA SER A 82 -9.99 15.44 -12.83
C SER A 82 -10.25 14.10 -12.14
N SER A 83 -9.25 13.58 -11.43
CA SER A 83 -9.39 12.39 -10.60
C SER A 83 -8.91 12.62 -9.16
N GLY A 84 -7.86 13.40 -8.95
CA GLY A 84 -7.32 13.62 -7.60
C GLY A 84 -8.07 14.66 -6.78
N ASN A 85 -8.12 14.43 -5.47
CA ASN A 85 -8.78 15.28 -4.48
C ASN A 85 -7.99 15.34 -3.17
N TRP A 86 -8.40 16.26 -2.31
CA TRP A 86 -8.01 16.24 -0.90
C TRP A 86 -8.94 15.30 -0.15
N SER A 87 -8.36 14.52 0.75
CA SER A 87 -9.04 13.61 1.67
C SER A 87 -8.61 13.93 3.10
N SER A 88 -9.41 13.48 4.06
CA SER A 88 -9.13 13.59 5.47
C SER A 88 -9.75 12.40 6.19
N VAL A 89 -8.94 11.69 6.98
CA VAL A 89 -9.40 10.57 7.81
C VAL A 89 -10.55 11.01 8.73
N LEU A 90 -10.50 12.26 9.23
CA LEU A 90 -11.49 12.81 10.15
C LEU A 90 -12.81 13.23 9.47
N GLU A 91 -12.81 13.49 8.16
CA GLU A 91 -14.03 13.83 7.42
C GLU A 91 -14.83 12.58 7.03
N GLU A 92 -14.16 11.44 6.87
CA GLU A 92 -14.78 10.14 6.58
C GLU A 92 -15.41 9.46 7.82
N GLU A 93 -15.15 9.97 9.03
CA GLU A 93 -15.83 9.56 10.27
C GLU A 93 -17.33 9.93 10.28
N SER A 94 -17.81 10.65 9.26
CA SER A 94 -19.21 11.07 9.10
C SER A 94 -20.22 9.96 8.71
N GLY A 95 -19.83 8.68 8.86
CA GLY A 95 -20.76 7.54 8.93
C GLY A 95 -20.69 6.54 7.76
N SER A 96 -19.77 6.69 6.80
CA SER A 96 -19.59 5.74 5.70
C SER A 96 -18.58 4.63 6.01
N ARG A 97 -17.63 4.88 6.92
CA ARG A 97 -16.58 3.92 7.30
C ARG A 97 -17.15 2.84 8.24
N PRO A 98 -17.00 1.53 7.91
CA PRO A 98 -17.40 0.44 8.79
C PRO A 98 -16.66 0.47 10.12
N LEU A 99 -17.30 -0.04 11.18
CA LEU A 99 -16.72 -0.07 12.53
C LEU A 99 -15.40 -0.86 12.55
N GLU A 100 -15.34 -1.97 11.82
CA GLU A 100 -14.17 -2.82 11.70
C GLU A 100 -13.00 -2.08 11.03
N ALA A 101 -13.29 -1.11 10.17
CA ALA A 101 -12.29 -0.26 9.51
C ALA A 101 -12.03 1.06 10.27
N ASN A 102 -12.59 1.23 11.47
CA ASN A 102 -12.40 2.43 12.30
C ASN A 102 -11.20 2.28 13.25
N TRP A 103 -10.02 2.05 12.68
CA TRP A 103 -8.78 1.96 13.42
C TRP A 103 -8.12 3.33 13.57
N LEU A 104 -7.59 3.61 14.76
CA LEU A 104 -6.87 4.82 15.09
C LEU A 104 -5.50 4.52 15.71
N ALA A 105 -4.49 5.27 15.30
CA ALA A 105 -3.15 5.23 15.89
C ALA A 105 -2.57 6.65 16.03
N ALA A 106 -1.67 6.84 17.00
CA ALA A 106 -1.10 8.16 17.27
C ALA A 106 -0.29 8.75 16.11
N ASN A 107 0.17 7.91 15.20
CA ASN A 107 0.93 8.29 14.02
C ASN A 107 0.09 8.37 12.74
N LEU A 108 -1.23 8.28 12.80
CA LEU A 108 -2.08 8.44 11.62
C LEU A 108 -1.87 9.80 10.92
N VAL A 109 -2.02 9.79 9.60
CA VAL A 109 -2.07 11.02 8.80
C VAL A 109 -3.45 11.67 8.99
N THR A 110 -3.57 12.48 10.05
CA THR A 110 -4.82 13.15 10.45
C THR A 110 -5.08 14.48 9.77
N ARG A 111 -4.13 14.96 8.96
CA ARG A 111 -4.27 16.21 8.17
C ARG A 111 -4.81 15.89 6.79
N GLU A 112 -5.34 16.91 6.12
CA GLU A 112 -5.68 16.82 4.70
C GLU A 112 -4.51 16.26 3.89
N TYR A 113 -4.76 15.19 3.15
CA TYR A 113 -3.81 14.54 2.26
C TYR A 113 -4.39 14.42 0.86
N TRP A 114 -3.53 14.48 -0.15
CA TRP A 114 -3.92 14.32 -1.54
C TRP A 114 -3.98 12.84 -1.89
N GLN A 115 -5.05 12.44 -2.57
CA GLN A 115 -5.18 11.12 -3.18
C GLN A 115 -5.67 11.22 -4.62
N ASP A 116 -5.21 10.32 -5.48
CA ASP A 116 -5.77 10.05 -6.81
C ASP A 116 -6.38 8.64 -6.84
N PRO A 117 -7.71 8.53 -6.76
CA PRO A 117 -8.41 7.24 -6.70
C PRO A 117 -8.08 6.28 -7.84
N LEU A 118 -7.67 6.80 -9.00
CA LEU A 118 -7.38 5.98 -10.18
C LEU A 118 -5.94 5.46 -10.22
N ARG A 119 -5.03 6.04 -9.43
CA ARG A 119 -3.59 5.82 -9.59
C ARG A 119 -2.88 5.43 -8.32
N ASP A 120 -3.28 6.00 -7.20
CA ASP A 120 -2.58 5.84 -5.94
C ASP A 120 -2.88 4.49 -5.31
N SER A 121 -1.92 4.00 -4.52
CA SER A 121 -1.99 2.76 -3.76
C SER A 121 -1.91 3.06 -2.28
N ALA A 122 -2.60 2.31 -1.43
CA ALA A 122 -2.54 2.51 0.01
C ALA A 122 -1.29 1.84 0.62
N HIS A 123 -0.73 2.45 1.66
CA HIS A 123 0.38 1.87 2.41
C HIS A 123 0.20 2.09 3.92
N LEU A 124 0.41 1.01 4.66
CA LEU A 124 0.41 0.98 6.11
C LEU A 124 1.86 0.77 6.61
N ASN A 125 2.42 1.81 7.23
CA ASN A 125 3.71 1.74 7.91
C ASN A 125 3.60 1.06 9.28
N TRP A 126 2.42 1.14 9.90
CA TRP A 126 2.16 0.62 11.23
C TRP A 126 2.43 -0.89 11.32
N THR A 127 2.99 -1.31 12.46
CA THR A 127 3.28 -2.71 12.80
C THR A 127 2.84 -2.98 14.24
N THR A 128 2.69 -4.23 14.64
CA THR A 128 2.23 -4.56 16.00
C THR A 128 3.19 -4.04 17.09
N SER A 129 4.48 -3.85 16.77
CA SER A 129 5.40 -3.16 17.70
C SER A 129 5.01 -1.71 17.99
N TYR A 130 4.29 -1.02 17.09
CA TYR A 130 3.85 0.37 17.30
C TYR A 130 2.78 0.43 18.40
N GLU A 131 1.99 -0.64 18.57
CA GLU A 131 0.93 -0.71 19.58
C GLU A 131 1.48 -0.52 20.99
N ALA A 132 2.62 -1.15 21.29
CA ALA A 132 3.26 -1.07 22.60
C ALA A 132 3.69 0.36 22.98
N ASP A 133 4.00 1.20 22.00
CA ASP A 133 4.51 2.56 22.22
C ASP A 133 3.45 3.65 21.98
N LEU A 134 2.46 3.40 21.12
CA LEU A 134 1.57 4.43 20.54
C LEU A 134 0.11 3.99 20.36
N GLY A 135 -0.27 2.82 20.90
CA GLY A 135 -1.60 2.26 20.74
C GLY A 135 -2.71 3.06 21.42
N TYR A 136 -3.85 3.17 20.75
CA TYR A 136 -5.14 3.49 21.35
C TYR A 136 -6.00 2.24 21.36
N GLN A 137 -6.91 2.11 22.34
CA GLN A 137 -7.99 1.14 22.21
C GLN A 137 -8.97 1.66 21.17
N THR A 138 -9.13 0.91 20.07
CA THR A 138 -10.04 1.24 18.97
C THR A 138 -10.89 0.05 18.63
N ASP A 139 -12.11 0.30 18.16
CA ASP A 139 -13.03 -0.77 17.75
C ASP A 139 -12.67 -1.38 16.39
N GLY A 140 -11.91 -0.65 15.56
CA GLY A 140 -11.44 -1.11 14.26
C GLY A 140 -10.04 -1.73 14.26
N HIS A 141 -9.75 -2.45 13.18
CA HIS A 141 -8.52 -3.21 12.97
C HIS A 141 -7.70 -2.63 11.80
N PRO A 142 -6.35 -2.49 11.92
CA PRO A 142 -5.52 -1.79 10.96
C PRO A 142 -5.58 -2.34 9.52
N LEU A 143 -5.71 -3.65 9.33
CA LEU A 143 -5.81 -4.23 7.99
C LEU A 143 -7.17 -4.01 7.35
N ASP A 144 -8.25 -3.95 8.12
CA ASP A 144 -9.57 -3.62 7.62
C ASP A 144 -9.63 -2.15 7.18
N SER A 145 -9.00 -1.26 7.94
CA SER A 145 -8.77 0.14 7.52
C SER A 145 -7.94 0.23 6.26
N LEU A 146 -6.85 -0.54 6.14
CA LEU A 146 -6.03 -0.56 4.93
C LEU A 146 -6.83 -1.03 3.70
N VAL A 147 -7.65 -2.06 3.87
CA VAL A 147 -8.51 -2.57 2.79
C VAL A 147 -9.57 -1.55 2.40
N TRP A 148 -10.13 -0.82 3.37
CA TRP A 148 -11.03 0.29 3.13
C TRP A 148 -10.35 1.39 2.30
N GLU A 149 -9.20 1.88 2.74
CA GLU A 149 -8.42 2.91 2.03
C GLU A 149 -8.02 2.45 0.62
N ALA A 150 -7.57 1.20 0.48
CA ALA A 150 -7.21 0.63 -0.81
C ALA A 150 -8.39 0.63 -1.79
N LYS A 151 -9.62 0.39 -1.32
CA LYS A 151 -10.84 0.45 -2.15
C LYS A 151 -11.25 1.87 -2.54
N LEU A 152 -10.88 2.87 -1.74
CA LEU A 152 -11.07 4.29 -2.10
C LEU A 152 -10.07 4.73 -3.18
N VAL A 153 -8.95 4.02 -3.30
CA VAL A 153 -7.97 4.21 -4.36
C VAL A 153 -7.96 3.05 -5.36
N ASN A 154 -6.83 2.75 -5.99
CA ASN A 154 -6.76 1.82 -7.12
C ASN A 154 -6.94 0.32 -6.75
N GLY A 155 -7.30 0.00 -5.51
CA GLY A 155 -7.45 -1.36 -5.00
C GLY A 155 -6.14 -2.03 -4.56
N SER A 156 -4.98 -1.39 -4.71
CA SER A 156 -3.68 -1.94 -4.32
C SER A 156 -3.26 -1.45 -2.94
N ALA A 157 -2.68 -2.35 -2.15
CA ALA A 157 -2.19 -2.03 -0.81
C ALA A 157 -0.76 -2.53 -0.57
N SER A 158 -0.13 -2.05 0.48
CA SER A 158 1.13 -2.60 0.98
C SER A 158 1.26 -2.45 2.48
N ILE A 159 1.91 -3.43 3.11
CA ILE A 159 2.19 -3.47 4.55
C ILE A 159 3.67 -3.68 4.81
N MET A 160 4.14 -3.26 5.97
CA MET A 160 5.50 -3.57 6.44
C MET A 160 5.59 -5.04 6.88
N LEU A 161 6.73 -5.70 6.62
CA LEU A 161 6.99 -7.07 7.10
C LEU A 161 6.83 -7.18 8.63
N GLY A 162 7.20 -6.12 9.36
CA GLY A 162 7.07 -6.04 10.81
C GLY A 162 5.64 -6.31 11.30
N TYR A 163 4.61 -5.95 10.53
CA TYR A 163 3.22 -6.26 10.86
C TYR A 163 3.02 -7.77 11.09
N MET A 164 3.67 -8.59 10.28
CA MET A 164 3.59 -10.05 10.36
C MET A 164 4.62 -10.65 11.31
N SER A 165 5.80 -10.03 11.46
CA SER A 165 6.92 -10.68 12.16
C SER A 165 7.10 -10.24 13.61
N ASP A 166 6.59 -9.08 14.01
CA ASP A 166 6.91 -8.51 15.32
C ASP A 166 6.30 -9.28 16.50
N SER A 167 5.18 -9.97 16.26
CA SER A 167 4.58 -10.88 17.24
C SER A 167 5.32 -12.22 17.36
N LEU A 168 6.24 -12.52 16.44
CA LEU A 168 7.13 -13.68 16.57
C LEU A 168 8.19 -13.37 17.63
N ILE A 169 7.91 -13.80 18.87
CA ILE A 169 8.78 -13.71 20.05
C ILE A 169 10.23 -14.21 19.78
N GLU A 170 10.41 -15.06 18.77
CA GLU A 170 11.70 -15.57 18.34
C GLU A 170 12.27 -14.79 17.16
N ARG A 171 13.15 -13.81 17.45
CA ARG A 171 14.18 -13.32 16.52
C ARG A 171 15.22 -14.42 16.22
N GLU A 172 14.79 -15.62 15.81
CA GLU A 172 15.71 -16.67 15.36
C GLU A 172 16.46 -16.15 14.11
N PRO A 173 17.79 -16.32 14.02
CA PRO A 173 18.54 -15.97 12.84
C PRO A 173 17.93 -16.62 11.60
N PHE A 174 17.71 -15.82 10.56
CA PHE A 174 16.97 -16.19 9.35
C PHE A 174 17.53 -17.40 8.57
N ASP A 175 18.69 -17.93 8.97
CA ASP A 175 19.44 -19.02 8.32
C ASP A 175 19.12 -20.42 8.86
N LYS A 176 18.31 -20.58 9.92
CA LYS A 176 18.02 -21.91 10.48
C LYS A 176 16.72 -22.53 9.94
N PRO A 177 16.69 -23.86 9.69
CA PRO A 177 15.48 -24.59 9.32
C PRO A 177 14.47 -24.61 10.47
N ILE A 178 13.17 -24.68 10.12
CA ILE A 178 12.06 -24.71 11.07
C ILE A 178 12.12 -26.03 11.87
N THR A 179 12.34 -25.96 13.18
CA THR A 179 12.44 -27.15 14.05
C THR A 179 11.27 -27.34 15.02
N TRP A 180 10.32 -26.41 15.11
CA TRP A 180 9.19 -26.53 16.04
C TRP A 180 8.02 -27.33 15.46
N GLN A 181 7.52 -28.28 16.26
CA GLN A 181 6.39 -29.14 15.93
C GLN A 181 5.06 -28.39 16.08
N LEU A 182 4.26 -28.44 15.02
CA LEU A 182 3.05 -27.65 14.74
C LEU A 182 1.79 -28.05 15.57
N GLN A 183 1.93 -28.61 16.77
CA GLN A 183 0.80 -29.32 17.43
C GLN A 183 0.19 -28.63 18.67
N SER A 184 0.69 -27.48 19.11
CA SER A 184 0.05 -26.74 20.21
C SER A 184 0.31 -25.24 20.11
N LEU A 185 -0.54 -24.54 19.36
CA LEU A 185 -0.45 -23.08 19.25
C LEU A 185 -1.28 -22.42 20.35
N PRO A 186 -0.73 -21.37 21.01
CA PRO A 186 -1.49 -20.54 21.95
C PRO A 186 -2.69 -19.86 21.28
N GLU A 187 -3.74 -19.57 22.05
CA GLU A 187 -4.96 -18.89 21.58
C GLU A 187 -4.72 -17.48 21.02
N SER A 188 -3.58 -16.85 21.33
CA SER A 188 -3.17 -15.57 20.74
C SER A 188 -2.96 -15.66 19.22
N CYS A 189 -2.46 -16.79 18.70
CA CYS A 189 -2.24 -16.97 17.25
C CYS A 189 -3.55 -17.10 16.45
N ARG A 190 -4.69 -17.36 17.11
CA ARG A 190 -6.00 -17.43 16.41
C ARG A 190 -6.57 -16.05 16.07
N HIS A 191 -6.24 -15.03 16.87
CA HIS A 191 -6.66 -13.64 16.59
C HIS A 191 -5.92 -13.12 15.36
N GLU A 192 -4.60 -13.33 15.29
CA GLU A 192 -3.76 -12.97 14.13
C GLU A 192 -4.23 -13.61 12.82
N GLN A 193 -4.82 -14.81 12.87
CA GLN A 193 -5.33 -15.52 11.69
C GLN A 193 -6.59 -14.88 11.09
N GLN A 194 -7.34 -14.09 11.86
CA GLN A 194 -8.50 -13.32 11.38
C GLN A 194 -8.05 -12.02 10.67
N ASP A 195 -6.90 -11.49 11.06
CA ASP A 195 -6.41 -10.16 10.64
C ASP A 195 -6.03 -10.08 9.15
N LEU A 196 -5.39 -11.10 8.57
CA LEU A 196 -5.07 -11.13 7.13
C LEU A 196 -6.27 -11.47 6.23
N ALA A 197 -7.39 -11.96 6.79
CA ALA A 197 -8.57 -12.28 5.99
C ALA A 197 -9.07 -11.03 5.24
N ALA A 198 -8.89 -9.84 5.85
CA ALA A 198 -9.16 -8.57 5.21
C ALA A 198 -8.37 -8.39 3.91
N LEU A 199 -7.07 -8.72 3.89
CA LEU A 199 -6.22 -8.57 2.69
C LEU A 199 -6.64 -9.48 1.53
N ARG A 200 -7.35 -10.58 1.79
CA ARG A 200 -7.92 -11.44 0.73
C ARG A 200 -9.00 -10.73 -0.10
N LEU A 201 -9.54 -9.62 0.40
CA LEU A 201 -10.49 -8.79 -0.32
C LEU A 201 -9.82 -7.90 -1.39
N LEU A 202 -8.49 -7.82 -1.39
CA LEU A 202 -7.74 -7.02 -2.35
C LEU A 202 -7.24 -7.89 -3.51
N PRO A 203 -7.28 -7.38 -4.75
CA PRO A 203 -6.76 -8.09 -5.91
C PRO A 203 -5.23 -8.26 -5.85
N GLU A 204 -4.54 -7.31 -5.23
CA GLU A 204 -3.09 -7.27 -5.13
C GLU A 204 -2.67 -6.51 -3.86
N TRP A 205 -1.65 -7.04 -3.17
CA TRP A 205 -0.98 -6.35 -2.08
C TRP A 205 0.48 -6.77 -2.00
N LEU A 206 1.32 -5.90 -1.43
CA LEU A 206 2.76 -6.12 -1.30
C LEU A 206 3.21 -6.11 0.16
N VAL A 207 4.30 -6.83 0.45
CA VAL A 207 5.00 -6.75 1.74
C VAL A 207 6.31 -6.01 1.56
N VAL A 208 6.45 -4.90 2.28
CA VAL A 208 7.67 -4.10 2.32
C VAL A 208 8.66 -4.75 3.28
N VAL A 209 9.69 -5.36 2.70
CA VAL A 209 10.75 -6.07 3.45
C VAL A 209 11.92 -5.15 3.80
N ARG A 210 12.12 -4.07 3.04
CA ARG A 210 13.20 -3.11 3.23
C ARG A 210 12.75 -1.71 2.86
N VAL A 211 13.18 -0.73 3.64
CA VAL A 211 13.05 0.70 3.35
C VAL A 211 14.44 1.25 3.09
N VAL A 212 14.58 2.02 2.01
CA VAL A 212 15.83 2.67 1.62
C VAL A 212 15.57 4.16 1.51
N VAL A 213 16.33 4.97 2.26
CA VAL A 213 16.13 6.42 2.29
C VAL A 213 17.21 7.10 1.46
N ILE A 214 16.80 7.97 0.56
CA ILE A 214 17.68 8.61 -0.42
C ILE A 214 17.61 10.12 -0.21
N HIS A 215 18.73 10.72 0.19
CA HIS A 215 18.86 12.15 0.39
C HIS A 215 19.24 12.84 -0.92
N LEU A 216 18.27 13.52 -1.53
CA LEU A 216 18.44 14.29 -2.76
C LEU A 216 17.58 15.55 -2.72
N ASP A 217 18.05 16.62 -3.36
CA ASP A 217 17.17 17.73 -3.70
C ASP A 217 16.25 17.36 -4.88
N PHE A 218 15.12 18.06 -5.02
CA PHE A 218 14.11 17.77 -6.05
C PHE A 218 14.66 17.84 -7.48
N THR A 219 15.61 18.73 -7.74
CA THR A 219 16.20 18.87 -9.08
C THR A 219 17.06 17.66 -9.42
N GLN A 220 17.85 17.18 -8.46
CA GLN A 220 18.65 15.97 -8.62
C GLN A 220 17.76 14.73 -8.74
N ALA A 221 16.74 14.60 -7.90
CA ALA A 221 15.76 13.51 -7.97
C ALA A 221 15.11 13.43 -9.35
N ALA A 222 14.62 14.56 -9.89
CA ALA A 222 14.05 14.62 -11.24
C ALA A 222 15.04 14.22 -12.34
N LYS A 223 16.30 14.67 -12.24
CA LYS A 223 17.36 14.32 -13.21
C LYS A 223 17.70 12.82 -13.24
N THR A 224 17.45 12.09 -12.16
CA THR A 224 17.67 10.64 -12.14
C THR A 224 16.64 9.87 -12.96
N GLY A 225 15.45 10.43 -13.15
CA GLY A 225 14.30 9.72 -13.72
C GLY A 225 13.72 8.60 -12.85
N LEU A 226 14.23 8.41 -11.62
CA LEU A 226 13.81 7.32 -10.71
C LEU A 226 12.66 7.70 -9.76
N PHE A 227 12.33 9.00 -9.68
CA PHE A 227 11.32 9.54 -8.75
C PHE A 227 10.12 10.14 -9.50
N GLY A 228 9.73 9.51 -10.61
CA GLY A 228 8.71 10.05 -11.51
C GLY A 228 9.23 11.18 -12.40
N PRO A 229 8.41 11.67 -13.33
CA PRO A 229 8.84 12.62 -14.36
C PRO A 229 9.37 13.95 -13.81
N LEU A 230 8.84 14.40 -12.66
CA LEU A 230 9.21 15.67 -12.02
C LEU A 230 9.95 15.49 -10.68
N GLY A 231 10.33 14.27 -10.31
CA GLY A 231 10.91 13.98 -9.01
C GLY A 231 9.91 14.06 -7.85
N ASP A 232 8.62 13.90 -8.14
CA ASP A 232 7.50 14.05 -7.19
C ASP A 232 6.95 12.74 -6.62
N LYS A 233 7.60 11.61 -6.91
CA LYS A 233 7.38 10.35 -6.19
C LYS A 233 8.26 10.26 -4.94
N PHE A 234 7.90 11.00 -3.90
CA PHE A 234 8.68 11.07 -2.64
C PHE A 234 8.77 9.73 -1.91
N VAL A 235 7.66 8.97 -1.92
CA VAL A 235 7.58 7.60 -1.38
C VAL A 235 7.18 6.66 -2.50
N GLN A 236 7.85 5.51 -2.55
CA GLN A 236 7.62 4.49 -3.59
C GLN A 236 7.71 3.10 -2.97
N VAL A 237 6.72 2.26 -3.28
CA VAL A 237 6.80 0.81 -3.06
C VAL A 237 7.25 0.18 -4.37
N VAL A 238 8.35 -0.56 -4.32
CA VAL A 238 9.01 -1.11 -5.51
C VAL A 238 9.15 -2.61 -5.37
N ASP A 239 8.72 -3.34 -6.39
CA ASP A 239 8.97 -4.78 -6.51
C ASP A 239 10.48 -5.04 -6.57
N ALA A 240 10.99 -5.82 -5.62
CA ALA A 240 12.40 -6.14 -5.46
C ALA A 240 13.00 -6.90 -6.67
N THR A 241 12.18 -7.53 -7.50
CA THR A 241 12.60 -8.22 -8.73
C THR A 241 12.89 -7.27 -9.87
N LEU A 242 12.37 -6.02 -9.82
CA LEU A 242 12.54 -5.05 -10.89
C LEU A 242 13.91 -4.37 -10.84
N PRO A 243 14.50 -4.01 -12.00
CA PRO A 243 15.77 -3.28 -12.06
C PRO A 243 15.77 -1.97 -11.27
N LEU A 244 14.60 -1.34 -11.11
CA LEU A 244 14.43 -0.10 -10.37
C LEU A 244 14.93 -0.22 -8.92
N ALA A 245 14.65 -1.33 -8.23
CA ALA A 245 15.12 -1.54 -6.86
C ALA A 245 16.66 -1.44 -6.79
N SER A 246 17.36 -2.15 -7.68
CA SER A 246 18.82 -2.10 -7.75
C SER A 246 19.38 -0.72 -8.11
N GLN A 247 18.67 0.07 -8.91
CA GLN A 247 19.05 1.45 -9.25
C GLN A 247 18.90 2.39 -8.05
N LEU A 248 17.81 2.26 -7.30
CA LEU A 248 17.57 3.04 -6.07
C LEU A 248 18.62 2.72 -5.00
N TYR A 249 18.95 1.45 -4.77
CA TYR A 249 20.05 1.07 -3.86
C TYR A 249 21.38 1.71 -4.26
N LYS A 250 21.77 1.62 -5.53
CA LYS A 250 23.02 2.24 -6.03
C LYS A 250 23.03 3.75 -5.82
N LEU A 251 21.88 4.40 -6.03
CA LEU A 251 21.73 5.83 -5.81
C LEU A 251 21.84 6.19 -4.33
N ALA A 252 21.21 5.42 -3.44
CA ALA A 252 21.29 5.59 -2.00
C ALA A 252 22.74 5.52 -1.49
N GLU A 253 23.46 4.45 -1.86
CA GLU A 253 24.87 4.25 -1.53
C GLU A 253 25.75 5.41 -2.05
N ALA A 254 25.50 5.88 -3.28
CA ALA A 254 26.23 6.99 -3.88
C ALA A 254 25.94 8.33 -3.19
N CYS A 255 24.71 8.57 -2.77
CA CYS A 255 24.33 9.78 -2.02
C CYS A 255 24.99 9.81 -0.65
N GLU A 256 24.90 8.71 0.11
CA GLU A 256 25.48 8.64 1.46
C GLU A 256 27.00 8.73 1.43
N SER A 257 27.67 8.03 0.49
CA SER A 257 29.14 8.07 0.36
C SER A 257 29.70 9.44 -0.04
N ARG A 258 28.90 10.29 -0.68
CA ARG A 258 29.31 11.64 -1.10
C ARG A 258 28.87 12.73 -0.12
N ALA A 259 28.02 12.40 0.84
CA ALA A 259 27.50 13.37 1.79
C ALA A 259 28.60 13.77 2.79
N SER A 260 28.76 15.08 2.99
CA SER A 260 29.78 15.64 3.87
C SER A 260 29.41 15.56 5.36
N ALA A 261 28.15 15.23 5.68
CA ALA A 261 27.58 15.34 7.03
C ALA A 261 26.76 14.10 7.43
N VAL A 262 27.23 12.89 7.12
CA VAL A 262 26.60 11.65 7.60
C VAL A 262 27.01 11.41 9.05
N THR A 263 26.08 11.59 9.99
CA THR A 263 26.29 11.32 11.42
C THR A 263 25.93 9.89 11.81
N ALA A 264 25.06 9.25 11.03
CA ALA A 264 24.70 7.84 11.14
C ALA A 264 24.38 7.27 9.74
N ALA A 265 24.99 6.13 9.41
CA ALA A 265 24.84 5.47 8.12
C ALA A 265 23.65 4.50 8.13
N GLN A 266 22.99 4.37 6.98
CA GLN A 266 22.02 3.32 6.73
C GLN A 266 22.72 1.97 6.51
N ASP A 267 21.98 0.88 6.68
CA ASP A 267 22.45 -0.44 6.26
C ASP A 267 21.89 -0.75 4.86
N PHE A 268 22.79 -0.78 3.88
CA PHE A 268 22.45 -1.12 2.48
C PHE A 268 22.70 -2.59 2.15
N ALA A 269 22.83 -3.48 3.15
CA ALA A 269 22.94 -4.92 2.93
C ALA A 269 21.79 -5.41 2.04
N ARG A 270 22.17 -5.98 0.90
CA ARG A 270 21.21 -6.44 -0.12
C ARG A 270 20.78 -7.86 0.19
N MET A 271 19.50 -8.11 0.05
CA MET A 271 18.93 -9.46 0.05
C MET A 271 18.40 -9.76 -1.36
N PRO A 272 18.72 -10.92 -1.96
CA PRO A 272 18.11 -11.33 -3.22
C PRO A 272 16.58 -11.34 -3.11
N ALA A 273 15.89 -10.94 -4.18
CA ALA A 273 14.42 -10.89 -4.18
C ALA A 273 13.77 -12.26 -3.89
N ASN A 274 14.42 -13.36 -4.32
CA ASN A 274 13.99 -14.71 -4.00
C ASN A 274 14.05 -15.01 -2.50
N ASP A 275 15.08 -14.50 -1.82
CA ASP A 275 15.26 -14.69 -0.38
C ASP A 275 14.27 -13.82 0.41
N MET A 276 14.00 -12.59 -0.06
CA MET A 276 12.92 -11.75 0.49
C MET A 276 11.56 -12.45 0.36
N ASN A 277 11.25 -13.01 -0.81
CA ASN A 277 10.00 -13.74 -1.03
C ASN A 277 9.90 -15.00 -0.15
N ALA A 278 11.00 -15.76 -0.03
CA ALA A 278 11.06 -16.93 0.85
C ALA A 278 10.87 -16.54 2.32
N MET A 279 11.42 -15.40 2.74
CA MET A 279 11.23 -14.83 4.08
C MET A 279 9.76 -14.48 4.33
N VAL A 280 9.12 -13.72 3.43
CA VAL A 280 7.71 -13.34 3.56
C VAL A 280 6.83 -14.58 3.65
N LYS A 281 7.04 -15.57 2.76
CA LYS A 281 6.29 -16.84 2.79
C LYS A 281 6.50 -17.61 4.10
N ARG A 282 7.73 -17.64 4.62
CA ARG A 282 8.04 -18.32 5.89
C ARG A 282 7.34 -17.65 7.06
N VAL A 283 7.38 -16.31 7.14
CA VAL A 283 6.69 -15.55 8.19
C VAL A 283 5.19 -15.78 8.08
N ALA A 284 4.63 -15.68 6.86
CA ALA A 284 3.22 -15.92 6.62
C ALA A 284 2.77 -17.32 7.07
N LEU A 285 3.57 -18.35 6.75
CA LEU A 285 3.30 -19.73 7.18
C LEU A 285 3.34 -19.87 8.71
N LYS A 286 4.32 -19.25 9.38
CA LYS A 286 4.51 -19.35 10.83
C LYS A 286 3.38 -18.72 11.62
N VAL A 287 2.93 -17.54 11.18
CA VAL A 287 1.99 -16.71 11.94
C VAL A 287 0.55 -17.12 11.60
N TYR A 288 0.28 -17.45 10.34
CA TYR A 288 -1.09 -17.56 9.85
C TYR A 288 -1.49 -18.95 9.34
N PHE A 289 -0.57 -19.92 9.36
CA PHE A 289 -0.79 -21.30 8.88
C PHE A 289 -1.33 -21.38 7.45
N ASP A 290 -1.11 -20.32 6.67
CA ASP A 290 -1.65 -20.21 5.32
C ASP A 290 -0.64 -20.79 4.33
N HIS A 291 -1.03 -21.90 3.70
CA HIS A 291 -0.21 -22.58 2.69
C HIS A 291 -0.32 -21.91 1.31
N GLU A 292 -1.28 -20.98 1.13
CA GLU A 292 -1.57 -20.37 -0.17
C GLU A 292 -1.74 -18.85 -0.06
N LEU A 293 -0.62 -18.12 0.05
CA LEU A 293 -0.62 -16.70 -0.33
C LEU A 293 -0.95 -16.59 -1.82
N PRO A 294 -1.88 -15.71 -2.25
CA PRO A 294 -2.21 -15.54 -3.66
C PRO A 294 -0.94 -15.22 -4.46
N LYS A 295 -0.78 -15.91 -5.60
CA LYS A 295 0.37 -15.72 -6.50
C LYS A 295 0.41 -14.27 -6.99
N GLN A 296 1.54 -13.60 -6.75
CA GLN A 296 1.87 -12.31 -7.36
C GLN A 296 1.57 -12.32 -8.87
N GLY A 297 0.83 -11.31 -9.33
CA GLY A 297 0.53 -11.07 -10.72
C GLY A 297 1.80 -10.68 -11.48
N SER A 298 2.52 -11.69 -11.98
CA SER A 298 3.53 -11.48 -13.00
C SER A 298 2.84 -10.90 -14.24
N ARG A 299 2.95 -9.59 -14.45
CA ARG A 299 2.58 -8.95 -15.72
C ARG A 299 3.55 -9.43 -16.80
N THR A 300 3.23 -10.54 -17.43
CA THR A 300 3.75 -10.85 -18.76
C THR A 300 2.81 -10.22 -19.78
N CYS A 301 3.19 -9.05 -20.29
CA CYS A 301 2.63 -8.53 -21.53
C CYS A 301 3.01 -9.49 -22.67
N GLY A 302 2.07 -10.33 -23.09
CA GLY A 302 2.14 -11.12 -24.31
C GLY A 302 1.00 -10.71 -25.24
N LEU A 303 1.31 -9.87 -26.22
CA LEU A 303 0.56 -9.78 -27.45
C LEU A 303 0.60 -11.16 -28.12
N ASP A 304 -0.53 -11.85 -28.30
CA ASP A 304 -1.05 -12.09 -29.64
C ASP A 304 -2.41 -12.80 -29.71
N MET A 305 -3.18 -12.27 -30.66
CA MET A 305 -4.28 -12.75 -31.50
C MET A 305 -4.97 -14.11 -31.28
N ARG A 306 -6.32 -14.00 -31.30
CA ARG A 306 -7.33 -14.88 -31.94
C ARG A 306 -7.37 -16.35 -31.49
N SER A 307 -8.44 -16.71 -30.79
CA SER A 307 -9.12 -17.98 -31.02
C SER A 307 -10.58 -17.93 -30.59
N THR A 308 -11.42 -18.35 -31.52
CA THR A 308 -12.88 -18.50 -31.54
C THR A 308 -13.47 -19.29 -30.36
N CYS A 309 -14.63 -18.84 -29.87
CA CYS A 309 -15.55 -19.61 -29.04
C CYS A 309 -16.09 -20.84 -29.80
N PRO A 310 -16.25 -22.01 -29.14
CA PRO A 310 -17.23 -22.99 -29.57
C PRO A 310 -18.57 -22.70 -28.88
N ARG A 311 -19.61 -22.58 -29.72
CA ARG A 311 -21.00 -22.82 -29.36
C ARG A 311 -21.16 -24.32 -29.14
N ASP A 312 -21.81 -24.73 -28.06
CA ASP A 312 -22.48 -26.03 -28.02
C ASP A 312 -23.98 -25.83 -27.80
N ASN A 313 -24.72 -26.42 -28.74
CA ASN A 313 -26.16 -26.47 -28.85
C ASN A 313 -26.74 -27.50 -27.87
N ILE A 314 -27.84 -27.12 -27.23
CA ILE A 314 -29.14 -27.80 -27.20
C ILE A 314 -29.12 -29.34 -27.22
N SER A 315 -29.62 -29.93 -26.15
CA SER A 315 -30.54 -31.07 -26.25
C SER A 315 -31.66 -30.89 -25.24
N ASP A 316 -32.85 -30.59 -25.74
CA ASP A 316 -34.13 -30.79 -25.07
C ASP A 316 -34.38 -32.29 -24.87
N ASP A 317 -34.89 -32.68 -23.71
CA ASP A 317 -36.11 -33.50 -23.63
C ASP A 317 -36.63 -33.64 -22.19
N ASN A 318 -37.74 -32.92 -21.95
CA ASN A 318 -38.99 -33.34 -21.29
C ASN A 318 -39.01 -34.53 -20.30
N THR A 319 -39.60 -34.34 -19.11
CA THR A 319 -40.98 -34.77 -18.77
C THR A 319 -41.34 -34.65 -17.27
N GLY A 320 -42.54 -34.13 -17.00
CA GLY A 320 -43.45 -34.51 -15.88
C GLY A 320 -43.20 -33.89 -14.49
N SER A 321 -43.94 -32.86 -14.06
CA SER A 321 -45.33 -32.83 -13.52
C SER A 321 -45.51 -33.36 -12.08
N ASP A 322 -45.71 -32.45 -11.11
CA ASP A 322 -46.88 -32.33 -10.18
C ASP A 322 -46.55 -31.28 -9.07
N LYS A 323 -47.33 -30.20 -8.93
CA LYS A 323 -48.31 -29.91 -7.83
C LYS A 323 -47.72 -29.92 -6.41
N GLY A 324 -47.91 -28.96 -5.51
CA GLY A 324 -48.72 -27.74 -5.46
C GLY A 324 -48.89 -27.27 -4.00
N LEU A 325 -49.24 -25.99 -3.85
CA LEU A 325 -50.06 -25.33 -2.80
C LEU A 325 -49.60 -25.11 -1.33
N PHE A 326 -50.15 -23.99 -0.81
CA PHE A 326 -50.24 -23.37 0.53
C PHE A 326 -49.17 -22.27 0.82
N ASP A 327 -49.47 -20.96 0.82
CA ASP A 327 -50.39 -20.12 1.66
C ASP A 327 -50.08 -20.27 3.16
N GLU A 328 -50.08 -19.29 4.07
CA GLU A 328 -50.31 -17.83 4.16
C GLU A 328 -49.84 -17.42 5.60
N ASP A 329 -50.08 -16.17 6.01
CA ASP A 329 -50.00 -15.55 7.37
C ASP A 329 -48.66 -14.88 7.76
N ALA A 330 -48.51 -13.55 7.94
CA ALA A 330 -49.32 -12.43 8.48
C ALA A 330 -49.07 -12.08 9.97
N ALA A 331 -49.09 -10.76 10.22
CA ALA A 331 -49.10 -9.98 11.48
C ALA A 331 -47.74 -9.76 12.20
N ASP A 332 -47.15 -8.55 12.30
CA ASP A 332 -47.63 -7.21 12.74
C ASP A 332 -47.61 -7.04 14.28
N THR A 333 -46.76 -6.14 14.79
CA THR A 333 -47.05 -5.14 15.85
C THR A 333 -45.84 -4.27 16.23
N SER A 334 -45.90 -3.00 15.80
CA SER A 334 -45.73 -1.73 16.55
C SER A 334 -45.34 -1.74 18.05
N SER A 335 -44.41 -0.84 18.44
CA SER A 335 -44.54 0.20 19.50
C SER A 335 -43.14 0.79 19.82
N ALA A 336 -42.77 1.98 19.34
CA ALA A 336 -43.02 3.32 19.89
C ALA A 336 -42.18 3.71 21.14
N MET A 337 -41.35 4.73 20.92
CA MET A 337 -41.01 5.89 21.76
C MET A 337 -40.81 5.72 23.28
N ASN A 338 -39.65 6.20 23.77
CA ASN A 338 -39.61 7.23 24.82
C ASN A 338 -38.26 7.96 24.85
N THR A 339 -38.32 9.24 24.51
CA THR A 339 -37.45 10.33 24.97
C THR A 339 -37.81 10.76 26.40
N VAL A 340 -36.95 11.62 26.99
CA VAL A 340 -36.98 12.34 28.29
C VAL A 340 -35.81 11.83 29.15
N GLU A 341 -34.81 12.62 29.55
CA GLU A 341 -34.70 14.07 29.80
C GLU A 341 -33.25 14.56 29.58
#